data_AF-A0A970Q7Y4-F1
#
_entry.id   AF-A0A970Q7Y4-F1
#
_cell.length_a   1.000
_cell.length_b   1.000
_cell.length_c   1.000
_cell.angle_alpha   90.00
_cell.angle_beta   90.00
_cell.angle_gamma   90.00
#
_symmetry.space_group_name_H-M   'P 1'
#
loop_
_entity.id
_entity.type
_entity.pdbx_description
1 polymer ?
#
loop_
_entity_poly.entity_id
_entity_poly.type
_entity_poly.pdbx_seq_one_letter_code
_entity_poly.pdbx_strand_id
1 'polypeptide(L)'
;MEGEHFAGQGIRTAVTGGYGETLGGRLGPTYLKAGMQKILSLAIEMSGFKAGEDGGPETDFSAAFELLSLPRLNKPWYLAQAVWDQVPGVREEINADVEWGLRRLLARGVRTYPRLIEAFLNEYSGAFMETEMLLSLRGSLDVSLPFAGRELLRLAGSFPMHIKVHNNLNRLMLVRNAPDLAKPSTAATLIPASVPIPLQEASRLLRRTRDQTQWRLHSATKGLVPIPRPSWWQLEFLRDGVAFHDLVDDLKADIWDRETIRTRITDNADNRARLEWRSSTALLSQQMLIVATLDRMFR
;
A
#
# COMPACT_ATOMS: atom_id res chain seq x y z
N MET A 1 -2.77 -0.03 -22.98
CA MET A 1 -1.87 1.12 -22.82
C MET A 1 -0.52 0.77 -22.17
N GLU A 2 -0.43 0.36 -20.90
CA GLU A 2 0.89 0.02 -20.31
C GLU A 2 1.54 -1.21 -20.97
N GLY A 3 0.77 -2.28 -21.19
CA GLY A 3 1.27 -3.49 -21.86
C GLY A 3 1.78 -3.23 -23.28
N GLU A 4 1.05 -2.45 -24.08
CA GLU A 4 1.43 -2.08 -25.45
C GLU A 4 2.68 -1.20 -25.48
N HIS A 5 2.80 -0.27 -24.52
CA HIS A 5 3.98 0.57 -24.39
C HIS A 5 5.23 -0.26 -24.09
N PHE A 6 5.15 -1.18 -23.13
CA PHE A 6 6.26 -2.08 -22.81
C PHE A 6 6.57 -3.07 -23.93
N ALA A 7 5.55 -3.61 -24.60
CA ALA A 7 5.73 -4.45 -25.78
C ALA A 7 6.45 -3.70 -26.91
N GLY A 8 6.11 -2.43 -27.12
CA GLY A 8 6.81 -1.54 -28.06
C GLY A 8 8.27 -1.28 -27.73
N GLN A 9 8.68 -1.45 -26.46
CA GLN A 9 10.07 -1.42 -26.01
C GLN A 9 10.79 -2.78 -26.11
N GLY A 10 10.12 -3.80 -26.65
CA GLY A 10 10.66 -5.15 -26.80
C GLY A 10 10.56 -6.04 -25.56
N ILE A 11 9.87 -5.58 -24.50
CA ILE A 11 9.57 -6.41 -23.33
C ILE A 11 8.52 -7.44 -23.73
N ARG A 12 8.75 -8.71 -23.40
CA ARG A 12 7.85 -9.82 -23.77
C ARG A 12 7.07 -10.39 -22.60
N THR A 13 7.59 -10.22 -21.38
CA THR A 13 7.03 -10.86 -20.19
C THR A 13 7.06 -9.90 -19.01
N ALA A 14 5.96 -9.88 -18.26
CA ALA A 14 5.83 -9.17 -17.00
C ALA A 14 5.71 -10.15 -15.82
N VAL A 15 6.29 -9.76 -14.69
CA VAL A 15 6.21 -10.47 -13.42
C VAL A 15 5.86 -9.45 -12.33
N THR A 16 4.97 -9.82 -11.42
CA THR A 16 4.71 -9.00 -10.22
C THR A 16 5.65 -9.42 -9.08
N GLY A 17 6.43 -8.46 -8.60
CA GLY A 17 7.23 -8.63 -7.38
C GLY A 17 6.38 -8.59 -6.10
N GLY A 18 5.13 -8.10 -6.19
CA GLY A 18 4.21 -7.94 -5.06
C GLY A 18 4.00 -9.25 -4.30
N TYR A 19 3.69 -10.34 -5.01
CA TYR A 19 3.53 -11.66 -4.39
C TYR A 19 4.78 -12.08 -3.60
N GLY A 20 5.98 -11.77 -4.09
CA GLY A 20 7.23 -12.04 -3.37
C GLY A 20 7.36 -11.24 -2.07
N GLU A 21 6.93 -9.98 -2.06
CA GLU A 21 6.88 -9.15 -0.84
C GLU A 21 5.81 -9.63 0.14
N THR A 22 4.65 -10.01 -0.38
CA THR A 22 3.53 -10.56 0.39
C THR A 22 3.95 -11.85 1.12
N LEU A 23 4.57 -12.80 0.40
CA LEU A 23 5.16 -14.00 1.01
C LEU A 23 6.30 -13.70 1.99
N GLY A 24 6.99 -12.60 1.73
CA GLY A 24 8.06 -12.10 2.57
C GLY A 24 7.61 -11.53 3.90
N GLY A 25 6.31 -11.39 4.18
CA GLY A 25 5.78 -10.84 5.43
C GLY A 25 5.53 -9.34 5.42
N ARG A 26 5.23 -8.77 4.24
CA ARG A 26 4.84 -7.35 4.11
C ARG A 26 3.56 -7.02 4.88
N LEU A 27 2.61 -7.95 5.00
CA LEU A 27 1.24 -7.71 5.45
C LEU A 27 0.93 -8.34 6.82
N GLY A 28 1.74 -8.02 7.83
CA GLY A 28 1.47 -8.41 9.24
C GLY A 28 0.64 -7.37 10.00
N PRO A 29 0.35 -7.58 11.31
CA PRO A 29 -0.40 -6.63 12.14
C PRO A 29 0.19 -5.21 12.19
N THR A 30 1.51 -5.05 12.01
CA THR A 30 2.18 -3.74 11.90
C THR A 30 1.77 -2.93 10.67
N TYR A 31 1.27 -3.60 9.63
CA TYR A 31 0.82 -2.96 8.40
C TYR A 31 -0.33 -1.99 8.66
N LEU A 32 -1.22 -2.33 9.59
CA LEU A 32 -2.39 -1.54 9.97
C LEU A 32 -2.10 -0.47 11.02
N LYS A 33 -0.88 -0.44 11.58
CA LYS A 33 -0.48 0.51 12.61
C LYS A 33 0.24 1.71 11.99
N ALA A 34 0.08 2.88 12.61
CA ALA A 34 0.75 4.11 12.22
C ALA A 34 1.51 4.76 13.39
N GLY A 35 2.46 5.64 13.07
CA GLY A 35 3.18 6.45 14.06
C GLY A 35 3.89 5.61 15.14
N MET A 36 3.76 6.03 16.40
CA MET A 36 4.42 5.36 17.54
C MET A 36 3.94 3.93 17.77
N GLN A 37 2.67 3.64 17.49
CA GLN A 37 2.14 2.27 17.63
C GLN A 37 2.83 1.30 16.66
N LYS A 38 3.15 1.75 15.44
CA LYS A 38 3.92 0.97 14.47
C LYS A 38 5.33 0.70 14.99
N ILE A 39 6.00 1.71 15.53
CA ILE A 39 7.36 1.61 16.06
C ILE A 39 7.41 0.62 17.24
N LEU A 40 6.46 0.73 18.17
CA LEU A 40 6.37 -0.17 19.33
C LEU A 40 6.07 -1.61 18.91
N SER A 41 5.11 -1.80 18.00
CA SER A 41 4.79 -3.14 17.47
C SER A 41 5.99 -3.79 16.77
N LEU A 42 6.71 -3.00 15.95
CA LEU A 42 7.94 -3.45 15.31
C LEU A 42 8.99 -3.85 16.36
N ALA A 43 9.20 -3.04 17.39
CA ALA A 43 10.17 -3.36 18.46
C ALA A 43 9.80 -4.64 19.22
N ILE A 44 8.51 -4.84 19.51
CA ILE A 44 8.00 -6.06 20.18
C ILE A 44 8.22 -7.29 19.27
N GLU A 45 7.78 -7.23 18.02
CA GLU A 45 7.92 -8.33 17.06
C GLU A 45 9.39 -8.68 16.79
N MET A 46 10.26 -7.67 16.73
CA MET A 46 11.69 -7.87 16.53
C MET A 46 12.46 -8.34 17.76
N SER A 47 11.94 -8.12 18.96
CA SER A 47 12.54 -8.64 20.19
C SER A 47 12.38 -10.16 20.34
N GLY A 48 11.72 -10.82 19.38
CA GLY A 48 11.44 -12.25 19.45
C GLY A 48 10.45 -12.61 20.55
N PHE A 49 9.77 -11.61 21.12
CA PHE A 49 8.71 -11.84 22.09
C PHE A 49 7.61 -12.61 21.37
N LYS A 50 7.51 -13.91 21.67
CA LYS A 50 6.55 -14.86 21.09
C LYS A 50 5.12 -14.56 21.56
N ALA A 51 4.63 -13.35 21.35
CA ALA A 51 3.23 -13.03 21.56
C ALA A 51 2.39 -13.74 20.48
N GLY A 52 2.14 -15.03 20.72
CA GLY A 52 1.09 -15.79 20.07
C GLY A 52 1.42 -16.51 18.77
N GLU A 53 2.67 -16.89 18.53
CA GLU A 53 3.00 -17.72 17.37
C GLU A 53 2.97 -19.22 17.65
N ASP A 54 3.30 -19.65 18.87
CA ASP A 54 3.12 -21.03 19.35
C ASP A 54 2.66 -20.94 20.82
N GLY A 55 1.34 -21.00 21.06
CA GLY A 55 0.76 -20.96 22.41
C GLY A 55 0.31 -19.58 22.92
N GLY A 56 0.02 -18.64 22.03
CA GLY A 56 -0.76 -17.44 22.40
C GLY A 56 -2.17 -17.82 22.82
N PRO A 57 -2.93 -16.87 23.42
CA PRO A 57 -4.36 -17.07 23.62
C PRO A 57 -4.99 -17.53 22.30
N GLU A 58 -5.91 -18.49 22.37
CA GLU A 58 -6.75 -18.88 21.23
C GLU A 58 -7.23 -17.64 20.49
N THR A 59 -7.39 -17.74 19.17
CA THR A 59 -7.72 -16.61 18.31
C THR A 59 -8.81 -15.75 18.94
N ASP A 60 -8.43 -14.55 19.40
CA ASP A 60 -9.40 -13.56 19.81
C ASP A 60 -10.01 -12.98 18.53
N PHE A 61 -11.02 -13.68 18.02
CA PHE A 61 -11.80 -13.27 16.87
C PHE A 61 -12.33 -11.84 17.05
N SER A 62 -12.71 -11.48 18.28
CA SER A 62 -13.19 -10.13 18.60
C SER A 62 -12.10 -9.10 18.36
N ALA A 63 -10.87 -9.36 18.82
CA ALA A 63 -9.74 -8.44 18.60
C ALA A 63 -9.34 -8.35 17.11
N ALA A 64 -9.41 -9.46 16.36
CA ALA A 64 -9.11 -9.44 14.93
C ALA A 64 -10.18 -8.69 14.13
N PHE A 65 -11.45 -8.93 14.47
CA PHE A 65 -12.59 -8.24 13.89
C PHE A 65 -12.55 -6.76 14.21
N GLU A 66 -12.32 -6.37 15.46
CA GLU A 66 -12.22 -4.97 15.88
C GLU A 66 -11.12 -4.23 15.10
N LEU A 67 -9.95 -4.85 14.91
CA LEU A 67 -8.84 -4.26 14.16
C LEU A 67 -9.17 -4.02 12.68
N LEU A 68 -9.95 -4.91 12.06
CA LEU A 68 -10.24 -4.88 10.61
C LEU A 68 -11.56 -4.20 10.27
N SER A 69 -12.49 -4.13 11.23
CA SER A 69 -13.79 -3.51 11.06
C SER A 69 -13.69 -1.99 10.93
N LEU A 70 -14.67 -1.40 10.27
CA LEU A 70 -14.82 0.03 10.15
C LEU A 70 -15.69 0.56 11.31
N PRO A 71 -15.12 1.23 12.32
CA PRO A 71 -15.90 1.79 13.42
C PRO A 71 -16.79 2.93 12.95
N ARG A 72 -16.31 3.70 11.97
CA ARG A 72 -17.04 4.81 11.33
C ARG A 72 -16.73 4.82 9.85
N LEU A 73 -17.75 5.05 9.05
CA LEU A 73 -17.63 5.24 7.61
C LEU A 73 -18.04 6.67 7.29
N ASN A 74 -17.08 7.45 6.79
CA ASN A 74 -17.36 8.79 6.28
C ASN A 74 -17.65 8.70 4.79
N LYS A 75 -18.55 9.56 4.30
CA LYS A 75 -18.76 9.73 2.86
C LYS A 75 -17.41 10.00 2.17
N PRO A 76 -17.08 9.28 1.09
CA PRO A 76 -15.94 9.63 0.26
C PRO A 76 -16.09 11.05 -0.28
N TRP A 77 -15.08 11.89 -0.07
CA TRP A 77 -15.14 13.33 -0.36
C TRP A 77 -15.40 13.67 -1.84
N TYR A 78 -15.13 12.74 -2.76
CA TYR A 78 -15.35 12.89 -4.21
C TYR A 78 -16.76 12.46 -4.65
N LEU A 79 -17.55 11.85 -3.77
CA LEU A 79 -18.90 11.37 -4.09
C LEU A 79 -19.95 12.44 -3.78
N ALA A 80 -20.91 12.62 -4.70
CA ALA A 80 -22.05 13.51 -4.49
C ALA A 80 -22.88 13.05 -3.27
N GLN A 81 -23.35 14.01 -2.47
CA GLN A 81 -24.12 13.70 -1.25
C GLN A 81 -25.39 12.89 -1.57
N ALA A 82 -26.13 13.29 -2.60
CA ALA A 82 -27.36 12.62 -3.01
C ALA A 82 -27.15 11.14 -3.37
N VAL A 83 -25.98 10.76 -3.87
CA VAL A 83 -25.64 9.35 -4.17
C VAL A 83 -25.27 8.60 -2.91
N TRP A 84 -24.49 9.21 -2.02
CA TRP A 84 -24.15 8.60 -0.73
C TRP A 84 -25.39 8.26 0.09
N ASP A 85 -26.38 9.15 0.10
CA ASP A 85 -27.63 8.97 0.85
C ASP A 85 -28.50 7.83 0.29
N GLN A 86 -28.26 7.39 -0.95
CA GLN A 86 -28.99 6.29 -1.60
C GLN A 86 -28.40 4.90 -1.32
N VAL A 87 -27.22 4.81 -0.69
CA VAL A 87 -26.57 3.52 -0.38
C VAL A 87 -26.54 3.32 1.14
N PRO A 88 -27.69 2.98 1.76
CA PRO A 88 -27.71 2.68 3.19
C PRO A 88 -26.98 1.36 3.47
N GLY A 89 -26.44 1.20 4.67
CA GLY A 89 -25.92 -0.10 5.11
C GLY A 89 -24.51 -0.47 4.65
N VAL A 90 -23.82 0.38 3.88
CA VAL A 90 -22.46 0.06 3.35
C VAL A 90 -21.48 -0.34 4.46
N ARG A 91 -21.56 0.34 5.61
CA ARG A 91 -20.67 0.03 6.75
C ARG A 91 -20.97 -1.36 7.30
N GLU A 92 -22.25 -1.67 7.48
CA GLU A 92 -22.73 -2.96 7.98
C GLU A 92 -22.35 -4.09 7.02
N GLU A 93 -22.50 -3.87 5.71
CA GLU A 93 -22.09 -4.81 4.67
C GLU A 93 -20.58 -5.06 4.68
N ILE A 94 -19.75 -4.00 4.68
CA ILE A 94 -18.29 -4.15 4.76
C ILE A 94 -17.88 -4.92 6.02
N ASN A 95 -18.48 -4.59 7.16
CA ASN A 95 -18.18 -5.29 8.41
C ASN A 95 -18.66 -6.75 8.37
N ALA A 96 -19.80 -7.05 7.75
CA ALA A 96 -20.27 -8.42 7.56
C ALA A 96 -19.31 -9.23 6.66
N ASP A 97 -18.77 -8.62 5.60
CA ASP A 97 -17.78 -9.25 4.72
C ASP A 97 -16.45 -9.52 5.43
N VAL A 98 -15.98 -8.57 6.27
CA VAL A 98 -14.82 -8.76 7.13
C VAL A 98 -15.07 -9.94 8.09
N GLU A 99 -16.23 -9.97 8.74
CA GLU A 99 -16.62 -11.03 9.66
C GLU A 99 -16.62 -12.40 8.96
N TRP A 100 -17.27 -12.49 7.81
CA TRP A 100 -17.33 -13.69 6.99
C TRP A 100 -15.94 -14.18 6.55
N GLY A 101 -15.09 -13.25 6.10
CA GLY A 101 -13.72 -13.54 5.69
C GLY A 101 -12.89 -14.13 6.84
N LEU A 102 -12.98 -13.55 8.03
CA LEU A 102 -12.29 -14.06 9.22
C LEU A 102 -12.82 -15.44 9.64
N ARG A 103 -14.14 -15.64 9.65
CA ARG A 103 -14.76 -16.94 9.96
C ARG A 103 -14.33 -18.03 8.97
N ARG A 104 -14.24 -17.69 7.69
CA ARG A 104 -13.74 -18.61 6.65
C ARG A 104 -12.30 -19.04 6.89
N LEU A 105 -11.42 -18.11 7.28
CA LEU A 105 -10.02 -18.40 7.58
C LEU A 105 -9.86 -19.26 8.83
N LEU A 106 -10.66 -18.99 9.88
CA LEU A 106 -10.73 -19.84 11.06
C LEU A 106 -11.14 -21.28 10.70
N ALA A 107 -12.18 -21.44 9.87
CA ALA A 107 -12.65 -22.75 9.40
C ALA A 107 -11.59 -23.53 8.60
N ARG A 108 -10.67 -22.82 7.91
CA ARG A 108 -9.51 -23.40 7.22
C ARG A 108 -8.34 -23.76 8.15
N GLY A 109 -8.46 -23.47 9.44
CA GLY A 109 -7.47 -23.82 10.45
C GLY A 109 -6.41 -22.74 10.73
N VAL A 110 -6.65 -21.47 10.36
CA VAL A 110 -5.78 -20.36 10.77
C VAL A 110 -6.10 -20.01 12.23
N ARG A 111 -5.25 -20.45 13.16
CA ARG A 111 -5.58 -20.49 14.61
C ARG A 111 -4.90 -19.46 15.50
N THR A 112 -4.07 -18.58 14.95
CA THR A 112 -3.40 -17.54 15.73
C THR A 112 -3.73 -16.17 15.18
N TYR A 113 -3.85 -15.18 16.08
CA TYR A 113 -4.17 -13.81 15.72
C TYR A 113 -3.24 -13.22 14.64
N PRO A 114 -1.89 -13.30 14.75
CA PRO A 114 -1.01 -12.75 13.72
C PRO A 114 -1.17 -13.41 12.36
N ARG A 115 -1.42 -14.73 12.32
CA ARG A 115 -1.64 -15.47 11.07
C ARG A 115 -3.02 -15.17 10.48
N LEU A 116 -4.03 -14.92 11.31
CA LEU A 116 -5.36 -14.56 10.84
C LEU A 116 -5.34 -13.19 10.16
N ILE A 117 -4.68 -12.19 10.77
CA ILE A 117 -4.49 -10.87 10.15
C ILE A 117 -3.67 -10.98 8.86
N GLU A 118 -2.55 -11.71 8.89
CA GLU A 118 -1.72 -11.92 7.70
C GLU A 118 -2.53 -12.56 6.55
N ALA A 119 -3.23 -13.65 6.82
CA ALA A 119 -3.99 -14.36 5.80
C ALA A 119 -5.11 -13.49 5.22
N PHE A 120 -5.83 -12.74 6.06
CA PHE A 120 -6.87 -11.82 5.61
C PHE A 120 -6.30 -10.72 4.70
N LEU A 121 -5.23 -10.05 5.12
CA LEU A 121 -4.61 -8.98 4.35
C LEU A 121 -3.96 -9.49 3.06
N ASN A 122 -3.36 -10.68 3.08
CA ASN A 122 -2.78 -11.32 1.90
C ASN A 122 -3.85 -11.67 0.87
N GLU A 123 -4.98 -12.26 1.28
CA GLU A 123 -6.09 -12.56 0.37
C GLU A 123 -6.68 -11.27 -0.22
N TYR A 124 -6.87 -10.23 0.59
CA TYR A 124 -7.37 -8.92 0.13
C TYR A 124 -6.40 -8.23 -0.84
N SER A 125 -5.13 -8.10 -0.47
CA SER A 125 -4.12 -7.40 -1.29
C SER A 125 -3.78 -8.16 -2.57
N GLY A 126 -3.74 -9.49 -2.50
CA GLY A 126 -3.53 -10.35 -3.66
C GLY A 126 -4.69 -10.27 -4.66
N ALA A 127 -5.93 -10.18 -4.18
CA ALA A 127 -7.10 -10.01 -5.03
C ALA A 127 -7.13 -8.62 -5.71
N PHE A 128 -6.87 -7.55 -4.94
CA PHE A 128 -7.05 -6.18 -5.42
C PHE A 128 -5.83 -5.60 -6.15
N MET A 129 -4.63 -5.66 -5.58
CA MET A 129 -3.49 -4.91 -6.17
C MET A 129 -2.64 -5.76 -7.11
N GLU A 130 -2.33 -6.99 -6.73
CA GLU A 130 -1.33 -7.79 -7.44
C GLU A 130 -1.90 -8.47 -8.69
N THR A 131 -3.17 -8.89 -8.62
CA THR A 131 -3.86 -9.52 -9.75
C THR A 131 -4.27 -8.48 -10.80
N GLU A 132 -4.84 -7.34 -10.38
CA GLU A 132 -5.30 -6.30 -11.32
C GLU A 132 -4.14 -5.71 -12.16
N MET A 133 -2.98 -5.46 -11.53
CA MET A 133 -1.79 -4.98 -12.23
C MET A 133 -1.31 -5.95 -13.32
N LEU A 134 -1.50 -7.25 -13.15
CA LEU A 134 -1.11 -8.22 -14.18
C LEU A 134 -2.18 -8.38 -15.25
N LEU A 135 -3.45 -8.32 -14.86
CA LEU A 135 -4.56 -8.38 -15.81
C LEU A 135 -4.51 -7.20 -16.80
N SER A 136 -4.07 -6.02 -16.37
CA SER A 136 -3.89 -4.86 -17.27
C SER A 136 -2.82 -5.05 -18.34
N LEU A 137 -1.87 -5.98 -18.12
CA LEU A 137 -0.75 -6.25 -19.03
C LEU A 137 -1.02 -7.44 -19.97
N ARG A 138 -1.92 -8.36 -19.58
CA ARG A 138 -2.17 -9.63 -20.28
C ARG A 138 -2.66 -9.47 -21.72
N GLY A 139 -3.21 -8.31 -22.09
CA GLY A 139 -3.62 -8.02 -23.46
C GLY A 139 -2.46 -7.82 -24.44
N SER A 140 -1.23 -7.65 -23.95
CA SER A 140 -0.08 -7.27 -24.79
C SER A 140 1.24 -7.93 -24.40
N LEU A 141 1.32 -8.52 -23.20
CA LEU A 141 2.51 -9.18 -22.66
C LEU A 141 2.15 -10.55 -22.10
N ASP A 142 3.11 -11.47 -22.13
CA ASP A 142 3.02 -12.69 -21.33
C ASP A 142 3.12 -12.33 -19.85
N VAL A 143 2.28 -12.97 -19.03
CA VAL A 143 2.28 -12.77 -17.57
C VAL A 143 2.82 -14.04 -16.91
N SER A 144 3.88 -13.90 -16.12
CA SER A 144 4.43 -14.98 -15.31
C SER A 144 4.24 -14.70 -13.81
N LEU A 145 3.82 -15.74 -13.09
CA LEU A 145 3.50 -15.72 -11.67
C LEU A 145 4.41 -16.69 -10.89
N PRO A 146 5.74 -16.44 -10.86
CA PRO A 146 6.69 -17.37 -10.24
C PRO A 146 6.45 -17.55 -8.74
N PHE A 147 5.82 -16.55 -8.09
CA PHE A 147 5.51 -16.57 -6.67
C PHE A 147 4.18 -17.27 -6.32
N ALA A 148 3.36 -17.61 -7.31
CA ALA A 148 2.07 -18.28 -7.09
C ALA A 148 2.17 -19.82 -7.04
N GLY A 149 3.38 -20.38 -7.13
CA GLY A 149 3.61 -21.82 -7.08
C GLY A 149 3.17 -22.43 -5.74
N ARG A 150 2.42 -23.55 -5.79
CA ARG A 150 1.84 -24.19 -4.61
C ARG A 150 2.90 -24.55 -3.57
N GLU A 151 4.05 -25.06 -3.99
CA GLU A 151 5.15 -25.44 -3.11
C GLU A 151 5.71 -24.22 -2.37
N LEU A 152 5.89 -23.10 -3.09
CA LEU A 152 6.41 -21.87 -2.53
C LEU A 152 5.41 -21.23 -1.56
N LEU A 153 4.12 -21.21 -1.90
CA LEU A 153 3.06 -20.74 -1.00
C LEU A 153 3.00 -21.57 0.28
N ARG A 154 3.12 -22.90 0.16
CA ARG A 154 3.16 -23.81 1.32
C ARG A 154 4.39 -23.55 2.18
N LEU A 155 5.55 -23.36 1.56
CA LEU A 155 6.79 -23.05 2.28
C LEU A 155 6.69 -21.69 2.98
N ALA A 156 6.22 -20.64 2.30
CA ALA A 156 6.04 -19.31 2.87
C ALA A 156 5.07 -19.32 4.06
N GLY A 157 3.96 -20.06 3.96
CA GLY A 157 2.98 -20.24 5.03
C GLY A 157 3.50 -21.04 6.23
N SER A 158 4.57 -21.82 6.06
CA SER A 158 5.20 -22.58 7.15
C SER A 158 6.09 -21.72 8.06
N PHE A 159 6.59 -20.57 7.56
CA PHE A 159 7.43 -19.70 8.37
C PHE A 159 6.61 -18.97 9.44
N PRO A 160 7.10 -18.93 10.68
CA PRO A 160 6.58 -18.06 11.72
C PRO A 160 6.56 -16.59 11.31
N MET A 161 5.61 -15.81 11.84
CA MET A 161 5.41 -14.43 11.43
C MET A 161 6.59 -13.52 11.78
N HIS A 162 7.16 -13.65 12.98
CA HIS A 162 8.31 -12.86 13.45
C HIS A 162 9.54 -12.97 12.54
N ILE A 163 9.68 -14.07 11.78
CA ILE A 163 10.77 -14.24 10.81
C ILE A 163 10.49 -13.44 9.54
N LYS A 164 9.23 -13.40 9.11
CA LYS A 164 8.78 -12.73 7.88
C LYS A 164 8.60 -11.22 8.07
N VAL A 165 8.15 -10.78 9.23
CA VAL A 165 7.82 -9.37 9.56
C VAL A 165 8.76 -8.36 8.89
N HIS A 166 8.17 -7.38 8.20
CA HIS A 166 8.88 -6.32 7.49
C HIS A 166 9.87 -6.82 6.42
N ASN A 167 9.51 -7.88 5.68
CA ASN A 167 10.35 -8.47 4.63
C ASN A 167 11.69 -9.00 5.15
N ASN A 168 11.80 -9.34 6.43
CA ASN A 168 13.05 -9.80 7.01
C ASN A 168 13.50 -11.14 6.41
N LEU A 169 12.57 -12.07 6.12
CA LEU A 169 12.87 -13.31 5.41
C LEU A 169 13.45 -13.03 4.02
N ASN A 170 12.80 -12.15 3.24
CA ASN A 170 13.28 -11.75 1.91
C ASN A 170 14.68 -11.13 1.97
N ARG A 171 14.92 -10.25 2.95
CA ARG A 171 16.24 -9.67 3.19
C ARG A 171 17.28 -10.75 3.47
N LEU A 172 17.00 -11.69 4.37
CA LEU A 172 17.93 -12.76 4.72
C LEU A 172 18.24 -13.64 3.51
N MET A 173 17.22 -13.96 2.71
CA MET A 173 17.40 -14.69 1.45
C MET A 173 18.24 -13.91 0.44
N LEU A 174 18.00 -12.60 0.30
CA LEU A 174 18.75 -11.73 -0.61
C LEU A 174 20.22 -11.63 -0.20
N VAL A 175 20.50 -11.36 1.07
CA VAL A 175 21.87 -11.27 1.60
C VAL A 175 22.63 -12.58 1.43
N ARG A 176 21.95 -13.72 1.57
CA ARG A 176 22.57 -15.04 1.44
C ARG A 176 22.84 -15.44 0.00
N ASN A 177 21.88 -15.21 -0.91
CA ASN A 177 21.93 -15.78 -2.27
C ASN A 177 22.34 -14.79 -3.35
N ALA A 178 22.15 -13.49 -3.13
CA ALA A 178 22.50 -12.42 -4.06
C ALA A 178 22.96 -11.16 -3.31
N PRO A 179 24.07 -11.23 -2.55
CA PRO A 179 24.52 -10.13 -1.69
C PRO A 179 24.77 -8.83 -2.47
N ASP A 180 25.16 -8.92 -3.74
CA ASP A 180 25.36 -7.76 -4.61
C ASP A 180 24.09 -6.91 -4.79
N LEU A 181 22.91 -7.56 -4.82
CA LEU A 181 21.62 -6.87 -4.89
C LEU A 181 21.22 -6.20 -3.56
N ALA A 182 21.84 -6.60 -2.43
CA ALA A 182 21.57 -6.03 -1.12
C ALA A 182 22.49 -4.84 -0.77
N LYS A 183 23.53 -4.58 -1.59
CA LYS A 183 24.51 -3.49 -1.39
C LYS A 183 23.94 -2.10 -1.66
N PRO A 184 23.11 -1.86 -2.71
CA PRO A 184 22.54 -0.54 -2.93
C PRO A 184 21.52 -0.17 -1.85
N SER A 185 21.39 1.13 -1.59
CA SER A 185 20.27 1.65 -0.80
C SER A 185 18.98 1.59 -1.62
N THR A 186 17.86 1.28 -0.95
CA THR A 186 16.56 1.29 -1.61
C THR A 186 16.06 2.73 -1.80
N ALA A 187 15.08 2.93 -2.68
CA ALA A 187 14.44 4.22 -2.87
C ALA A 187 13.75 4.77 -1.60
N ALA A 188 13.60 3.98 -0.53
CA ALA A 188 13.01 4.41 0.73
C ALA A 188 14.05 4.67 1.83
N THR A 189 15.21 4.02 1.79
CA THR A 189 16.23 4.05 2.87
C THR A 189 17.44 4.92 2.48
N LEU A 190 18.26 5.30 3.45
CA LEU A 190 19.60 5.89 3.19
C LEU A 190 20.72 4.87 3.26
N ILE A 191 20.41 3.68 3.78
CA ILE A 191 21.38 2.61 4.00
C ILE A 191 21.05 1.39 3.11
N PRO A 192 22.04 0.52 2.87
CA PRO A 192 21.87 -0.71 2.10
C PRO A 192 20.75 -1.61 2.63
N ALA A 193 20.14 -2.39 1.73
CA ALA A 193 19.11 -3.38 2.10
C ALA A 193 19.66 -4.54 2.95
N SER A 194 20.98 -4.74 2.98
CA SER A 194 21.63 -5.77 3.81
C SER A 194 21.55 -5.49 5.32
N VAL A 195 21.43 -4.22 5.71
CA VAL A 195 21.43 -3.78 7.11
C VAL A 195 20.15 -4.24 7.83
N PRO A 196 20.17 -4.53 9.15
CA PRO A 196 18.96 -4.88 9.89
C PRO A 196 17.79 -3.89 9.74
N ILE A 197 16.56 -4.41 9.78
CA ILE A 197 15.31 -3.66 9.60
C ILE A 197 15.19 -2.40 10.50
N PRO A 198 15.57 -2.40 11.79
CA PRO A 198 15.44 -1.21 12.65
C PRO A 198 16.26 -0.04 12.12
N LEU A 199 17.48 -0.31 11.65
CA LEU A 199 18.34 0.72 11.07
C LEU A 199 17.76 1.19 9.74
N GLN A 200 17.18 0.29 8.94
CA GLN A 200 16.50 0.68 7.70
C GLN A 200 15.33 1.63 8.00
N GLU A 201 14.46 1.31 8.97
CA GLU A 201 13.34 2.16 9.39
C GLU A 201 13.81 3.49 9.98
N ALA A 202 14.85 3.50 10.81
CA ALA A 202 15.48 4.73 11.29
C ALA A 202 16.01 5.58 10.13
N SER A 203 16.63 4.95 9.13
CA SER A 203 17.09 5.65 7.92
C SER A 203 15.94 6.18 7.06
N ARG A 204 14.79 5.48 7.01
CA ARG A 204 13.56 5.96 6.34
C ARG A 204 13.05 7.23 7.02
N LEU A 205 13.03 7.26 8.35
CA LEU A 205 12.65 8.44 9.12
C LEU A 205 13.61 9.61 8.85
N LEU A 206 14.92 9.37 8.92
CA LEU A 206 15.93 10.40 8.63
C LEU A 206 15.79 10.95 7.20
N ARG A 207 15.59 10.08 6.22
CA ARG A 207 15.33 10.49 4.83
C ARG A 207 14.09 11.36 4.74
N ARG A 208 12.98 10.93 5.35
CA ARG A 208 11.72 11.68 5.36
C ARG A 208 11.89 13.06 5.97
N THR A 209 12.61 13.17 7.09
CA THR A 209 12.90 14.45 7.74
C THR A 209 13.78 15.34 6.85
N ARG A 210 14.80 14.77 6.20
CA ARG A 210 15.66 15.49 5.24
C ARG A 210 14.84 16.01 4.06
N ASP A 211 14.03 15.17 3.43
CA ASP A 211 13.23 15.53 2.27
C ASP A 211 12.20 16.62 2.63
N GLN A 212 11.56 16.51 3.80
CA GLN A 212 10.67 17.56 4.31
C GLN A 212 11.39 18.89 4.53
N THR A 213 12.59 18.85 5.11
CA THR A 213 13.39 20.04 5.36
C THR A 213 13.81 20.69 4.05
N GLN A 214 14.27 19.89 3.09
CA GLN A 214 14.65 20.36 1.76
C GLN A 214 13.46 20.99 1.03
N TRP A 215 12.27 20.39 1.14
CA TRP A 215 11.04 21.00 0.60
C TRP A 215 10.72 22.34 1.25
N ARG A 216 10.77 22.43 2.59
CA ARG A 216 10.53 23.68 3.32
C ARG A 216 11.52 24.77 2.90
N LEU A 217 12.79 24.40 2.73
CA LEU A 217 13.84 25.30 2.26
C LEU A 217 13.61 25.73 0.82
N HIS A 218 13.27 24.82 -0.10
CA HIS A 218 12.93 25.16 -1.48
C HIS A 218 11.79 26.19 -1.52
N SER A 219 10.72 25.96 -0.75
CA SER A 219 9.58 26.88 -0.70
C SER A 219 9.93 28.23 -0.06
N ALA A 220 10.65 28.24 1.07
CA ALA A 220 11.06 29.47 1.76
C ALA A 220 12.03 30.32 0.91
N THR A 221 12.91 29.66 0.16
CA THR A 221 13.89 30.32 -0.71
C THR A 221 13.38 30.57 -2.12
N LYS A 222 12.10 30.29 -2.40
CA LYS A 222 11.49 30.44 -3.73
C LYS A 222 12.29 29.73 -4.84
N GLY A 223 12.86 28.56 -4.55
CA GLY A 223 13.53 27.71 -5.53
C GLY A 223 15.05 27.81 -5.58
N LEU A 224 15.71 28.56 -4.69
CA LEU A 224 17.20 28.58 -4.63
C LEU A 224 17.77 27.25 -4.15
N VAL A 225 17.05 26.56 -3.26
CA VAL A 225 17.38 25.18 -2.86
C VAL A 225 16.60 24.23 -3.76
N PRO A 226 17.21 23.23 -4.40
CA PRO A 226 16.51 22.31 -5.28
C PRO A 226 15.50 21.44 -4.51
N ILE A 227 14.43 21.01 -5.20
CA ILE A 227 13.48 20.03 -4.65
C ILE A 227 14.20 18.71 -4.32
N PRO A 228 13.79 17.98 -3.26
CA PRO A 228 14.28 16.63 -3.06
C PRO A 228 13.87 15.78 -4.26
N ARG A 229 14.72 14.84 -4.69
CA ARG A 229 14.40 13.96 -5.81
C ARG A 229 13.25 13.03 -5.37
N PRO A 230 12.02 13.23 -5.86
CA PRO A 230 10.92 12.36 -5.47
C PRO A 230 11.17 10.98 -6.10
N SER A 231 10.75 9.92 -5.41
CA SER A 231 10.60 8.64 -6.11
C SER A 231 9.47 8.78 -7.13
N TRP A 232 9.55 8.02 -8.23
CA TRP A 232 8.50 7.97 -9.26
C TRP A 232 7.09 7.79 -8.65
N TRP A 233 7.01 6.99 -7.59
CA TRP A 233 5.80 6.72 -6.81
C TRP A 233 5.13 7.94 -6.16
N GLN A 234 5.80 9.08 -6.07
CA GLN A 234 5.21 10.28 -5.46
C GLN A 234 4.42 11.11 -6.47
N LEU A 235 4.55 10.83 -7.78
CA LEU A 235 3.85 11.50 -8.88
C LEU A 235 3.91 13.03 -8.80
N GLU A 236 4.99 13.57 -8.24
CA GLU A 236 5.15 15.01 -8.01
C GLU A 236 5.19 15.83 -9.30
N PHE A 237 5.39 15.20 -10.46
CA PHE A 237 5.28 15.88 -11.75
C PHE A 237 3.82 16.25 -12.10
N LEU A 238 2.81 15.66 -11.45
CA LEU A 238 1.39 15.99 -11.61
C LEU A 238 0.91 17.10 -10.65
N ARG A 239 1.83 17.72 -9.92
CA ARG A 239 1.50 18.62 -8.82
C ARG A 239 0.95 19.98 -9.26
N ASP A 240 1.12 20.34 -10.53
CA ASP A 240 0.49 21.54 -11.11
C ASP A 240 -1.03 21.43 -11.22
N GLY A 241 -1.58 20.22 -11.06
CA GLY A 241 -3.00 19.95 -11.06
C GLY A 241 -3.65 19.93 -12.45
N VAL A 242 -2.92 20.27 -13.52
CA VAL A 242 -3.48 20.40 -14.88
C VAL A 242 -4.10 19.08 -15.33
N ALA A 243 -3.33 18.00 -15.25
CA ALA A 243 -3.81 16.66 -15.61
C ALA A 243 -5.00 16.19 -14.75
N PHE A 244 -5.10 16.63 -13.48
CA PHE A 244 -6.25 16.28 -12.64
C PHE A 244 -7.48 17.10 -13.02
N HIS A 245 -7.33 18.37 -13.37
CA HIS A 245 -8.43 19.19 -13.87
C HIS A 245 -8.99 18.62 -15.18
N ASP A 246 -8.13 18.24 -16.12
CA ASP A 246 -8.53 17.58 -17.36
C ASP A 246 -9.32 16.29 -17.08
N LEU A 247 -8.83 15.49 -16.11
CA LEU A 247 -9.50 14.25 -15.72
C LEU A 247 -10.88 14.50 -15.10
N VAL A 248 -11.06 15.59 -14.34
CA VAL A 248 -12.37 16.00 -13.79
C VAL A 248 -13.32 16.47 -14.89
N ASP A 249 -12.81 17.21 -15.88
CA ASP A 249 -13.58 17.69 -17.04
C ASP A 249 -14.13 16.52 -17.86
N ASP A 250 -13.36 15.41 -17.91
CA ASP A 250 -13.75 14.18 -18.61
C ASP A 250 -14.78 13.31 -17.86
N LEU A 251 -15.08 13.59 -16.59
CA LEU A 251 -16.07 12.84 -15.82
C LEU A 251 -17.48 13.09 -16.34
N LYS A 252 -18.21 12.01 -16.63
CA LYS A 252 -19.55 12.08 -17.23
C LYS A 252 -20.66 11.77 -16.24
N ALA A 253 -20.45 10.84 -15.33
CA ALA A 253 -21.46 10.47 -14.34
C ALA A 253 -21.75 11.62 -13.37
N ASP A 254 -23.01 11.76 -12.98
CA ASP A 254 -23.52 12.76 -12.04
C ASP A 254 -23.34 12.34 -10.56
N ILE A 255 -22.67 11.20 -10.34
CA ILE A 255 -22.36 10.66 -9.02
C ILE A 255 -21.18 11.36 -8.32
N TRP A 256 -20.42 12.17 -9.05
CA TRP A 256 -19.20 12.80 -8.57
C TRP A 256 -19.44 14.25 -8.11
N ASP A 257 -18.88 14.60 -6.97
CA ASP A 257 -18.84 15.98 -6.45
C ASP A 257 -17.69 16.75 -7.12
N ARG A 258 -17.90 17.15 -8.38
CA ARG A 258 -16.85 17.77 -9.21
C ARG A 258 -16.32 19.08 -8.62
N GLU A 259 -17.15 19.83 -7.92
CA GLU A 259 -16.75 21.08 -7.26
C GLU A 259 -15.78 20.80 -6.10
N THR A 260 -16.13 19.87 -5.22
CA THR A 260 -15.24 19.47 -4.12
C THR A 260 -13.93 18.87 -4.64
N ILE A 261 -13.98 18.10 -5.74
CA ILE A 261 -12.77 17.57 -6.37
C ILE A 261 -11.86 18.70 -6.87
N ARG A 262 -12.39 19.70 -7.58
CA ARG A 262 -11.60 20.84 -8.06
C ARG A 262 -10.96 21.61 -6.91
N THR A 263 -11.72 21.93 -5.87
CA THR A 263 -11.21 22.64 -4.69
C THR A 263 -10.03 21.89 -4.06
N ARG A 264 -10.12 20.55 -3.93
CA ARG A 264 -9.01 19.75 -3.41
C ARG A 264 -7.78 19.71 -4.31
N ILE A 265 -7.95 19.71 -5.63
CA ILE A 265 -6.83 19.77 -6.58
C ILE A 265 -6.11 21.12 -6.41
N THR A 266 -6.86 22.23 -6.37
CA THR A 266 -6.31 23.57 -6.15
C THR A 266 -5.60 23.67 -4.80
N ASP A 267 -6.22 23.20 -3.72
CA ASP A 267 -5.60 23.17 -2.39
C ASP A 267 -4.28 22.36 -2.39
N ASN A 268 -4.21 21.27 -3.16
CA ASN A 268 -3.00 20.47 -3.28
C ASN A 268 -1.88 21.22 -4.03
N ALA A 269 -2.23 21.93 -5.10
CA ALA A 269 -1.31 22.74 -5.89
C ALA A 269 -0.81 23.99 -5.12
N ASP A 270 -1.69 24.62 -4.34
CA ASP A 270 -1.42 25.88 -3.61
C ASP A 270 -0.71 25.70 -2.27
N ASN A 271 -0.82 24.53 -1.62
CA ASN A 271 -0.15 24.24 -0.35
C ASN A 271 1.39 24.04 -0.46
N ARG A 272 2.06 24.74 -1.39
CA ARG A 272 3.52 24.76 -1.59
C ARG A 272 4.31 25.02 -0.30
N ALA A 273 3.73 25.69 0.70
CA ALA A 273 4.42 26.13 1.92
C ALA A 273 4.08 25.37 3.22
N ARG A 274 3.01 24.55 3.27
CA ARG A 274 2.48 24.02 4.55
C ARG A 274 2.69 22.51 4.79
N LEU A 275 3.32 21.79 3.89
CA LEU A 275 3.33 20.33 3.96
C LEU A 275 4.19 19.76 5.10
N GLU A 276 3.52 19.38 6.19
CA GLU A 276 3.70 18.02 6.70
C GLU A 276 3.37 17.04 5.56
N TRP A 277 4.19 15.99 5.45
CA TRP A 277 4.18 14.96 4.41
C TRP A 277 2.93 14.06 4.51
N ARG A 278 1.72 14.63 4.48
CA ARG A 278 0.45 13.96 4.77
C ARG A 278 -0.59 14.00 3.64
N SER A 279 -0.27 14.54 2.47
CA SER A 279 -1.13 14.39 1.28
C SER A 279 -0.31 14.54 0.00
N SER A 280 0.50 13.52 -0.29
CA SER A 280 1.29 13.45 -1.52
C SER A 280 0.37 13.47 -2.74
N THR A 281 0.85 14.10 -3.81
CA THR A 281 0.26 14.06 -5.16
C THR A 281 -0.14 12.62 -5.55
N ALA A 282 0.60 11.62 -5.08
CA ALA A 282 0.28 10.19 -5.21
C ALA A 282 -1.08 9.76 -4.61
N LEU A 283 -1.46 10.22 -3.41
CA LEU A 283 -2.75 9.83 -2.82
C LEU A 283 -3.91 10.44 -3.62
N LEU A 284 -3.77 11.71 -4.03
CA LEU A 284 -4.73 12.36 -4.92
C LEU A 284 -4.82 11.60 -6.24
N SER A 285 -3.67 11.28 -6.86
CA SER A 285 -3.60 10.49 -8.10
C SER A 285 -4.33 9.16 -7.98
N GLN A 286 -4.08 8.40 -6.91
CA GLN A 286 -4.73 7.11 -6.69
C GLN A 286 -6.26 7.24 -6.64
N GLN A 287 -6.77 8.23 -5.89
CA GLN A 287 -8.22 8.46 -5.80
C GLN A 287 -8.80 8.92 -7.14
N MET A 288 -8.11 9.82 -7.85
CA MET A 288 -8.55 10.31 -9.16
C MET A 288 -8.59 9.21 -10.22
N LEU A 289 -7.64 8.27 -10.21
CA LEU A 289 -7.65 7.11 -11.11
C LEU A 289 -8.82 6.16 -10.80
N ILE A 290 -9.15 5.95 -9.53
CA ILE A 290 -10.33 5.18 -9.13
C ILE A 290 -11.61 5.85 -9.65
N VAL A 291 -11.76 7.15 -9.41
CA VAL A 291 -12.90 7.94 -9.89
C VAL A 291 -13.04 7.86 -11.41
N ALA A 292 -11.95 8.07 -12.15
CA ALA A 292 -11.95 7.98 -13.62
C ALA A 292 -12.32 6.59 -14.13
N THR A 293 -11.86 5.54 -13.45
CA THR A 293 -12.13 4.14 -13.83
C THR A 293 -13.60 3.81 -13.60
N LEU A 294 -14.13 4.14 -12.42
CA LEU A 294 -15.54 3.95 -12.09
C LEU A 294 -16.45 4.76 -13.01
N ASP A 295 -16.11 6.01 -13.30
CA ASP A 295 -16.87 6.85 -14.24
C ASP A 295 -17.03 6.19 -15.59
N ARG A 296 -15.96 5.55 -16.10
CA ARG A 296 -16.00 4.80 -17.35
C ARG A 296 -16.86 3.55 -17.28
N MET A 297 -16.96 2.89 -16.13
CA MET A 297 -17.80 1.71 -15.93
C MET A 297 -19.30 2.05 -15.88
N PHE A 298 -19.64 3.29 -15.50
CA PHE A 298 -21.02 3.78 -15.50
C PHE A 298 -21.49 4.35 -16.85
N ARG A 299 -20.64 4.33 -17.88
CA ARG A 299 -20.98 4.70 -19.27
C ARG A 299 -21.56 3.50 -20.01
#